data_AF-A0A8I6GG24-F1
#
_entry.id   AF-A0A8I6GG24-F1
#
_cell.length_a   1.000
_cell.length_b   1.000
_cell.length_c   1.000
_cell.angle_alpha   90.00
_cell.angle_beta   90.00
_cell.angle_gamma   90.00
#
_symmetry.space_group_name_H-M   'P 1'
#
loop_
_entity.id
_entity.type
_entity.pdbx_description
1 polymer ?
#
loop_
_entity_poly.entity_id
_entity_poly.type
_entity_poly.pdbx_seq_one_letter_code
_entity_poly.pdbx_strand_id
1 'polypeptide(L)' 'MKEDCSPSSHVPISDSKFILKSELLSLLKTYNCYHEGRSFQLRHREASCSVG' A
#
# COMPACT_ATOMS: atom_id res chain seq x y z
N MET A 1 17.74 -0.39 16.40
CA MET A 1 18.27 -0.05 15.06
C MET A 1 18.22 1.47 14.91
N LYS A 2 19.30 2.14 14.49
CA LYS A 2 19.22 3.57 14.16
C LYS A 2 18.69 3.68 12.73
N GLU A 3 17.47 4.20 12.56
CA GLU A 3 17.04 4.68 11.25
C GLU A 3 17.89 5.90 10.92
N ASP A 4 18.78 5.70 9.94
CA ASP A 4 19.56 6.75 9.33
C ASP A 4 18.57 7.63 8.54
N CYS A 5 18.03 8.66 9.21
CA CYS A 5 17.23 9.71 8.61
C CYS A 5 18.14 10.57 7.71
N SER A 6 18.53 10.02 6.57
CA SER A 6 19.19 10.78 5.52
C SER A 6 18.21 11.83 4.99
N PRO A 7 18.63 13.10 4.80
CA PRO A 7 17.74 14.20 4.41
C PRO A 7 17.11 14.04 3.00
N SER A 8 17.53 13.04 2.22
CA SER A 8 16.92 12.65 0.93
C SER A 8 15.75 11.67 1.06
N SER A 9 15.30 11.38 2.27
CA SER A 9 14.21 10.42 2.50
C SER A 9 12.83 10.92 2.07
N HIS A 10 12.63 12.21 1.78
CA HIS A 10 11.32 12.72 1.35
C HIS A 10 11.23 12.82 -0.17
N VAL A 11 10.17 12.25 -0.73
CA VAL A 11 9.89 12.21 -2.17
C VAL A 11 8.64 13.03 -2.45
N PRO A 12 8.68 14.00 -3.39
CA PRO A 12 7.49 14.74 -3.80
C PRO A 12 6.51 13.82 -4.54
N ILE A 13 5.25 13.89 -4.17
CA ILE A 13 4.15 13.19 -4.85
C ILE A 13 3.12 14.15 -5.47
N SER A 14 3.16 15.43 -5.08
CA SER A 14 2.37 16.53 -5.65
C SER A 14 3.05 17.86 -5.30
N ASP A 15 2.60 18.97 -5.88
CA ASP A 15 3.19 20.30 -5.66
C ASP A 15 3.27 20.72 -4.18
N SER A 16 2.38 20.20 -3.33
CA SER A 16 2.33 20.51 -1.88
C SER A 16 2.50 19.28 -0.98
N LYS A 17 2.84 18.12 -1.53
CA LYS A 17 2.87 16.87 -0.77
C LYS A 17 4.17 16.10 -0.97
N PHE A 18 4.75 15.72 0.15
CA PHE A 18 5.94 14.89 0.24
C PHE A 18 5.64 13.69 1.14
N ILE A 19 6.17 12.53 0.80
CA ILE A 19 6.10 11.32 1.61
C ILE A 19 7.50 10.77 1.83
N LEU A 20 7.67 9.93 2.84
CA LEU A 20 8.95 9.25 3.01
C LEU A 20 9.14 8.19 1.92
N LYS A 21 10.40 7.95 1.54
CA LYS A 21 10.79 6.90 0.60
C LYS A 21 10.39 5.53 1.13
N SER A 22 10.48 5.32 2.44
CA SER A 22 9.99 4.11 3.11
C SER A 22 8.48 3.92 2.93
N GLU A 23 7.69 4.99 3.08
CA GLU A 23 6.25 4.99 2.86
C GLU A 23 5.90 4.70 1.40
N LEU A 24 6.56 5.36 0.44
CA LEU A 24 6.36 5.12 -0.99
C LEU A 24 6.62 3.64 -1.34
N LEU A 25 7.72 3.07 -0.85
CA LEU A 25 8.06 1.67 -1.09
C LEU A 25 7.03 0.72 -0.45
N SER A 26 6.50 1.05 0.72
CA SER A 26 5.44 0.28 1.37
C SER A 26 4.13 0.29 0.57
N LEU A 27 3.75 1.46 0.04
CA LEU A 27 2.58 1.62 -0.82
C LEU A 27 2.73 0.82 -2.12
N LEU A 28 3.88 0.92 -2.79
CA LEU A 28 4.17 0.16 -4.01
C LEU A 28 4.15 -1.34 -3.78
N LYS A 29 4.70 -1.82 -2.66
CA LYS A 29 4.63 -3.25 -2.29
C LYS A 29 3.19 -3.72 -2.12
N THR A 30 2.38 -2.93 -1.44
CA THR A 30 0.94 -3.23 -1.25
C THR A 30 0.23 -3.28 -2.59
N TYR A 31 0.41 -2.26 -3.43
CA TYR A 31 -0.15 -2.21 -4.78
C TYR A 31 0.26 -3.43 -5.62
N ASN A 32 1.55 -3.73 -5.67
CA ASN A 32 2.09 -4.88 -6.41
C ASN A 32 1.52 -6.21 -5.88
N CYS A 33 1.32 -6.34 -4.56
CA CYS A 33 0.71 -7.54 -3.99
C CYS A 33 -0.73 -7.76 -4.50
N TYR A 34 -1.53 -6.69 -4.58
CA TYR A 34 -2.88 -6.75 -5.16
C TYR A 34 -2.85 -6.99 -6.67
N HIS A 35 -1.97 -6.31 -7.38
CA HIS A 35 -1.87 -6.39 -8.84
C HIS A 35 -1.37 -7.77 -9.32
N GLU A 36 -0.38 -8.35 -8.64
CA GLU A 36 0.16 -9.68 -8.96
C GLU A 36 -0.78 -10.82 -8.50
N GLY A 37 -1.98 -10.52 -8.01
CA GLY A 37 -2.93 -11.53 -7.52
C GLY A 37 -2.46 -12.27 -6.27
N ARG A 38 -1.40 -11.76 -5.60
CA ARG A 38 -0.86 -12.33 -4.35
C ARG A 38 -1.70 -11.95 -3.13
N SER A 39 -2.62 -11.02 -3.28
CA SER A 39 -3.67 -10.79 -2.29
C SER A 39 -4.70 -11.91 -2.41
N PHE A 40 -4.71 -12.81 -1.43
CA PHE A 40 -5.76 -13.81 -1.28
C PHE A 40 -7.10 -13.09 -1.31
N GLN A 41 -7.91 -13.38 -2.33
CA GLN A 41 -9.22 -12.78 -2.49
C GLN A 41 -9.97 -12.87 -1.15
N LEU A 42 -10.15 -11.73 -0.49
CA LEU A 42 -11.22 -11.56 0.48
C LEU A 42 -12.51 -11.55 -0.34
N ARG A 43 -12.92 -12.71 -0.86
CA ARG A 43 -14.31 -12.90 -1.26
C ARG A 43 -15.10 -12.79 0.04
N HIS A 44 -15.56 -11.56 0.23
CA HIS A 44 -16.40 -11.15 1.33
C HIS A 44 -17.55 -12.15 1.42
N ARG A 45 -17.78 -12.61 2.64
CA ARG A 45 -18.82 -13.54 3.01
C ARG A 45 -20.19 -12.87 2.84
N GLU A 46 -20.63 -12.66 1.60
CA GLU A 46 -21.98 -12.21 1.23
C GLU A 46 -22.70 -13.26 0.35
N ALA A 47 -22.23 -14.51 0.31
CA ALA A 47 -22.90 -15.60 -0.40
C ALA A 47 -24.00 -16.31 0.44
N SER A 48 -24.58 -15.64 1.44
CA SER A 48 -25.72 -16.18 2.20
C SER A 48 -26.84 -15.16 2.45
N CYS A 49 -26.90 -14.09 1.67
CA CYS A 49 -28.14 -13.36 1.44
C CYS A 49 -28.61 -13.64 0.01
N SER A 50 -29.03 -14.87 -0.24
CA SER A 50 -30.05 -15.12 -1.26
C SER A 50 -31.29 -15.61 -0.53
N VAL A 51 -32.30 -14.76 -0.65
CA VAL A 51 -33.71 -14.98 -0.33
C VAL A 51 -34.20 -16.20 -1.12
N GLY A 52 -34.92 -17.11 -0.46
CA GLY A 52 -35.53 -18.30 -1.07
C GLY A 52 -35.75 -19.40 -0.06
#